data_AF-A0A4V6IDJ6-F1
#
_entry.id   AF-A0A4V6IDJ6-F1
#
_cell.length_a   1.000
_cell.length_b   1.000
_cell.length_c   1.000
_cell.angle_alpha   90.00
_cell.angle_beta   90.00
_cell.angle_gamma   90.00
#
_symmetry.space_group_name_H-M   'P 1'
#
loop_
_entity.id
_entity.type
_entity.pdbx_description
1 polymer ?
#
loop_
_entity_poly.entity_id
_entity_poly.type
_entity_poly.pdbx_seq_one_letter_code
_entity_poly.pdbx_strand_id
1 'polypeptide(L)'
;MASNDSSVTLSDNVIGIIAGLQAIGSGGDTGAGIISYYDNKDHDINIQSTTGLNSYDNGTAYVNLSSKSNYPTTDGKIADAPFFIKLGHEMAHGMDPMKKSDLLGPWAGGRTESKDDDISHSEIFASHIENKLRAENGLPLRVSYGYNPNNKVANGVHLQTMLIDSTGNSIYFNNYGQNLQTQLKPGDALNAYYDYIGCGQPLKGRYNYYDNAKKTKK
;
A
#
# COMPACT_ATOMS: atom_id res chain seq x y z
N MET A 1 9.77 8.11 28.92
CA MET A 1 8.55 8.11 29.75
C MET A 1 7.77 9.38 29.42
N ALA A 2 6.63 9.27 28.74
CA ALA A 2 5.73 10.41 28.58
C ALA A 2 4.92 10.55 29.87
N SER A 3 4.94 11.74 30.48
CA SER A 3 4.12 12.07 31.63
C SER A 3 2.66 12.18 31.18
N ASN A 4 1.83 11.25 31.64
CA ASN A 4 0.40 11.24 31.38
C ASN A 4 -0.26 12.23 32.37
N ASP A 5 -0.71 13.38 31.87
CA ASP A 5 -1.57 14.29 32.64
C ASP A 5 -2.95 13.63 32.76
N SER A 6 -3.37 13.35 34.00
CA SER A 6 -4.63 12.66 34.33
C SER A 6 -5.90 13.45 33.97
N SER A 7 -5.79 14.61 33.33
CA SER A 7 -6.91 15.44 32.88
C SER A 7 -7.29 15.28 31.40
N VAL A 8 -6.51 14.56 30.59
CA VAL A 8 -6.77 14.42 29.15
C VAL A 8 -7.49 13.10 28.85
N THR A 9 -8.76 13.19 28.45
CA THR A 9 -9.48 12.05 27.84
C THR A 9 -9.26 12.08 26.33
N LEU A 10 -8.52 11.12 25.79
CA LEU A 10 -8.35 10.95 24.35
C LEU A 10 -9.60 10.32 23.75
N SER A 11 -9.96 10.74 22.53
CA SER A 11 -11.04 10.07 21.80
C SER A 11 -10.60 8.70 21.28
N ASP A 12 -11.56 7.80 21.05
CA ASP A 12 -11.28 6.46 20.49
C ASP A 12 -10.51 6.52 19.16
N ASN A 13 -10.78 7.55 18.35
CA ASN A 13 -10.05 7.77 17.10
C ASN A 13 -8.57 8.08 17.34
N VAL A 14 -8.26 8.94 18.33
CA VAL A 14 -6.87 9.26 18.68
C VAL A 14 -6.17 8.04 19.26
N ILE A 15 -6.85 7.27 20.13
CA ILE A 15 -6.31 6.02 20.68
C ILE A 15 -6.00 5.02 19.56
N GLY A 16 -6.92 4.83 18.60
CA GLY A 16 -6.72 3.94 17.47
C GLY A 16 -5.59 4.38 16.53
N ILE A 17 -5.42 5.69 16.31
CA ILE A 17 -4.28 6.24 15.56
C ILE A 17 -2.97 5.94 16.26
N ILE A 18 -2.87 6.20 17.57
CA ILE A 18 -1.66 5.92 18.36
C ILE A 18 -1.31 4.42 18.30
N ALA A 19 -2.31 3.55 18.49
CA ALA A 19 -2.12 2.11 18.38
C ALA A 19 -1.67 1.69 16.97
N GLY A 20 -2.21 2.32 15.93
CA GLY A 20 -1.79 2.12 14.54
C GLY A 20 -0.33 2.49 14.30
N LEU A 21 0.10 3.66 14.79
CA LEU A 21 1.50 4.11 14.68
C LEU A 21 2.47 3.18 15.42
N GLN A 22 2.09 2.72 16.61
CA GLN A 22 2.88 1.74 17.37
C GLN A 22 2.99 0.41 16.61
N ALA A 23 1.89 -0.07 16.01
CA ALA A 23 1.89 -1.30 15.21
C ALA A 23 2.74 -1.17 13.94
N ILE A 24 2.72 0.00 13.28
CA ILE A 24 3.62 0.30 12.14
C ILE A 24 5.08 0.21 12.63
N GLY A 25 5.46 1.01 13.63
CA GLY A 25 6.85 1.12 14.07
C GLY A 25 7.46 -0.17 14.64
N SER A 26 6.62 -1.07 15.19
CA SER A 26 7.07 -2.34 15.76
C SER A 26 7.04 -3.54 14.79
N GLY A 27 6.47 -3.37 13.60
CA GLY A 27 6.29 -4.46 12.63
C GLY A 27 7.58 -4.94 11.95
N GLY A 28 8.53 -4.03 11.70
CA GLY A 28 9.79 -4.31 11.01
C GLY A 28 10.48 -3.04 10.49
N ASP A 29 11.58 -3.21 9.74
CA ASP A 29 12.42 -2.10 9.28
C ASP A 29 11.68 -1.07 8.42
N THR A 30 10.73 -1.51 7.58
CA THR A 30 9.93 -0.58 6.77
C THR A 30 9.05 0.25 7.66
N GLY A 31 8.35 -0.38 8.60
CA GLY A 31 7.51 0.31 9.58
C GLY A 31 8.30 1.30 10.44
N ALA A 32 9.44 0.88 10.99
CA ALA A 32 10.34 1.75 11.72
C ALA A 32 10.87 2.91 10.86
N GLY A 33 11.18 2.65 9.60
CA GLY A 33 11.61 3.65 8.62
C GLY A 33 10.54 4.70 8.32
N ILE A 34 9.26 4.32 8.24
CA ILE A 34 8.15 5.27 8.12
C ILE A 34 8.08 6.18 9.34
N ILE A 35 8.14 5.61 10.55
CA ILE A 35 8.12 6.41 11.78
C ILE A 35 9.32 7.37 11.83
N SER A 36 10.52 6.87 11.55
CA SER A 36 11.73 7.72 11.51
C SER A 36 11.69 8.80 10.42
N TYR A 37 11.01 8.55 9.30
CA TYR A 37 10.84 9.55 8.24
C TYR A 37 10.01 10.74 8.73
N TYR A 38 9.01 10.52 9.58
CA TYR A 38 8.16 11.58 10.14
C TYR A 38 8.61 12.09 11.52
N ASP A 39 9.54 11.39 12.16
CA ASP A 39 10.21 11.83 13.40
C ASP A 39 11.42 12.73 13.10
N ASN A 40 11.27 13.66 12.16
CA ASN A 40 12.25 14.72 11.92
C ASN A 40 11.57 16.04 11.52
N LYS A 41 12.26 17.14 11.80
CA LYS A 41 11.76 18.51 11.61
C LYS A 41 11.45 18.92 10.16
N ASP A 42 11.88 18.13 9.18
CA ASP A 42 11.78 18.47 7.76
C ASP A 42 10.60 17.72 7.09
N HIS A 43 9.98 16.79 7.81
CA HIS A 43 8.95 15.88 7.32
C HIS A 43 7.83 15.76 8.37
N ASP A 44 6.90 16.69 8.35
CA ASP A 44 5.71 16.64 9.19
C ASP A 44 4.54 15.94 8.48
N ILE A 45 3.67 15.33 9.26
CA ILE A 45 2.39 14.78 8.80
C ILE A 45 1.28 15.05 9.81
N ASN A 46 0.14 15.47 9.30
CA ASN A 46 -1.10 15.52 10.06
C ASN A 46 -1.85 14.19 9.87
N ILE A 47 -2.40 13.63 10.94
CA ILE A 47 -3.25 12.45 10.85
C ILE A 47 -4.62 12.83 11.40
N GLN A 48 -5.64 12.75 10.55
CA GLN A 48 -6.99 13.19 10.88
C GLN A 48 -7.99 12.07 10.67
N SER A 49 -8.87 11.87 11.65
CA SER A 49 -9.99 10.94 11.47
C SER A 49 -10.99 11.48 10.46
N THR A 50 -11.53 10.62 9.60
CA THR A 50 -12.63 10.94 8.68
C THR A 50 -13.72 9.88 8.73
N THR A 51 -14.92 10.23 8.27
CA THR A 51 -16.02 9.28 8.00
C THR A 51 -16.06 8.83 6.54
N GLY A 52 -15.28 9.48 5.67
CA GLY A 52 -15.12 9.11 4.26
C GLY A 52 -14.16 7.95 4.05
N LEU A 53 -13.71 7.78 2.81
CA LEU A 53 -12.60 6.88 2.49
C LEU A 53 -11.29 7.43 3.06
N ASN A 54 -10.32 6.54 3.25
CA ASN A 54 -8.96 6.97 3.55
C ASN A 54 -8.38 7.71 2.34
N SER A 55 -7.61 8.75 2.61
CA SER A 55 -6.93 9.51 1.59
C SER A 55 -5.76 10.27 2.16
N TYR A 56 -4.86 10.69 1.28
CA TYR A 56 -3.80 11.61 1.60
C TYR A 56 -3.96 12.88 0.78
N ASP A 57 -3.97 14.04 1.45
CA ASP A 57 -3.97 15.34 0.78
C ASP A 57 -3.10 16.34 1.53
N ASN A 58 -2.19 16.97 0.78
CA ASN A 58 -1.36 18.09 1.20
C ASN A 58 -0.77 18.00 2.63
N GLY A 59 -0.11 16.88 2.95
CA GLY A 59 0.52 16.68 4.26
C GLY A 59 -0.40 16.07 5.33
N THR A 60 -1.64 15.74 4.97
CA THR A 60 -2.63 15.15 5.88
C THR A 60 -3.05 13.77 5.42
N ALA A 61 -2.86 12.76 6.26
CA ALA A 61 -3.45 11.44 6.12
C ALA A 61 -4.82 11.42 6.80
N TYR A 62 -5.88 11.35 5.99
CA TYR A 62 -7.24 11.16 6.45
C TYR A 62 -7.51 9.66 6.60
N VAL A 63 -7.88 9.23 7.80
CA VAL A 63 -8.07 7.82 8.12
C VAL A 63 -9.43 7.56 8.76
N ASN A 64 -10.08 6.51 8.29
CA ASN A 64 -11.34 6.02 8.80
C ASN A 64 -11.13 4.62 9.39
N LEU A 65 -11.15 4.53 10.72
CA LEU A 65 -10.93 3.31 11.48
C LEU A 65 -11.97 2.22 11.18
N SER A 66 -13.16 2.61 10.68
CA SER A 66 -14.28 1.71 10.40
C SER A 66 -14.40 1.33 8.92
N SER A 67 -13.72 2.05 8.01
CA SER A 67 -13.79 1.82 6.58
C SER A 67 -13.41 0.38 6.22
N LYS A 68 -14.14 -0.23 5.29
CA LYS A 68 -13.87 -1.57 4.75
C LYS A 68 -13.52 -1.47 3.27
N SER A 69 -12.49 -2.19 2.87
CA SER A 69 -12.04 -2.25 1.49
C SER A 69 -11.90 -3.71 1.05
N ASN A 70 -12.02 -3.94 -0.25
CA ASN A 70 -11.85 -5.25 -0.85
C ASN A 70 -10.45 -5.35 -1.45
N TYR A 71 -9.54 -6.04 -0.78
CA TYR A 71 -8.19 -6.27 -1.30
C TYR A 71 -8.06 -7.72 -1.77
N PRO A 72 -7.86 -7.95 -3.08
CA PRO A 72 -7.40 -9.24 -3.58
C PRO A 72 -6.00 -9.54 -3.04
N THR A 73 -5.82 -10.67 -2.36
CA THR A 73 -4.56 -11.03 -1.71
C THR A 73 -3.97 -12.34 -2.22
N THR A 74 -2.66 -12.52 -1.99
CA THR A 74 -1.87 -13.70 -2.42
C THR A 74 -2.36 -15.05 -1.87
N ASP A 75 -3.19 -15.06 -0.82
CA ASP A 75 -3.86 -16.27 -0.33
C ASP A 75 -5.17 -16.60 -1.08
N GLY A 76 -5.45 -15.88 -2.17
CA GLY A 76 -6.62 -16.08 -3.02
C GLY A 76 -7.90 -15.46 -2.48
N LYS A 77 -7.85 -14.74 -1.36
CA LYS A 77 -9.03 -14.14 -0.73
C LYS A 77 -9.23 -12.68 -1.12
N ILE A 78 -10.44 -12.20 -0.87
CA ILE A 78 -10.77 -10.78 -0.82
C ILE A 78 -10.95 -10.46 0.65
N ALA A 79 -10.08 -9.62 1.20
CA ALA A 79 -10.12 -9.27 2.61
C ALA A 79 -9.85 -7.79 2.82
N ASP A 80 -10.39 -7.27 3.92
CA ASP A 80 -10.01 -5.96 4.43
C ASP A 80 -8.59 -5.99 5.01
N ALA A 81 -7.96 -4.82 5.12
CA ALA A 81 -6.66 -4.70 5.78
C ALA A 81 -6.82 -4.24 7.24
N PRO A 82 -5.93 -4.68 8.16
CA PRO A 82 -5.80 -4.07 9.47
C PRO A 82 -5.59 -2.55 9.37
N PHE A 83 -6.10 -1.80 10.34
CA PHE A 83 -6.03 -0.34 10.32
C PHE A 83 -4.61 0.21 10.13
N PHE A 84 -3.62 -0.37 10.80
CA PHE A 84 -2.23 0.09 10.71
C PHE A 84 -1.63 -0.06 9.29
N ILE A 85 -2.11 -1.04 8.50
CA ILE A 85 -1.70 -1.19 7.10
C ILE A 85 -2.28 -0.05 6.26
N LYS A 86 -3.55 0.33 6.50
CA LYS A 86 -4.19 1.46 5.82
C LYS A 86 -3.56 2.80 6.21
N LEU A 87 -3.27 3.00 7.50
CA LEU A 87 -2.56 4.18 7.97
C LEU A 87 -1.17 4.26 7.34
N GLY A 88 -0.42 3.15 7.31
CA GLY A 88 0.88 3.10 6.65
C GLY A 88 0.82 3.41 5.15
N HIS A 89 -0.26 2.99 4.46
CA HIS A 89 -0.52 3.36 3.07
C HIS A 89 -0.69 4.87 2.90
N GLU A 90 -1.55 5.51 3.71
CA GLU A 90 -1.74 6.97 3.62
C GLU A 90 -0.48 7.76 3.97
N MET A 91 0.29 7.30 4.97
CA MET A 91 1.59 7.90 5.29
C MET A 91 2.58 7.73 4.12
N ALA A 92 2.56 6.61 3.41
CA ALA A 92 3.44 6.39 2.27
C ALA A 92 3.22 7.39 1.13
N HIS A 93 2.00 7.89 0.92
CA HIS A 93 1.76 8.97 -0.05
C HIS A 93 2.57 10.24 0.25
N GLY A 94 2.78 10.58 1.52
CA GLY A 94 3.59 11.75 1.89
C GLY A 94 5.09 11.56 1.67
N MET A 95 5.55 10.30 1.68
CA MET A 95 6.93 9.89 1.40
C MET A 95 7.22 9.73 -0.10
N ASP A 96 6.18 9.67 -0.94
CA ASP A 96 6.33 9.36 -2.37
C ASP A 96 7.23 10.40 -3.06
N PRO A 97 8.38 9.99 -3.63
CA PRO A 97 9.26 10.91 -4.36
C PRO A 97 8.64 11.40 -5.68
N MET A 98 7.57 10.76 -6.15
CA MET A 98 6.93 11.02 -7.44
C MET A 98 5.59 11.77 -7.31
N LYS A 99 5.47 12.72 -6.36
CA LYS A 99 4.25 13.52 -6.01
C LYS A 99 3.45 14.17 -7.16
N LYS A 100 3.87 14.04 -8.43
CA LYS A 100 3.24 14.57 -9.65
C LYS A 100 3.25 13.56 -10.82
N SER A 101 3.26 12.27 -10.54
CA SER A 101 3.32 11.21 -11.56
C SER A 101 2.13 11.21 -12.53
N ASP A 102 1.02 11.86 -12.18
CA ASP A 102 -0.20 11.88 -12.99
C ASP A 102 -0.25 13.00 -14.05
N LEU A 103 0.86 13.72 -14.29
CA LEU A 103 0.93 14.79 -15.31
C LEU A 103 0.53 14.30 -16.71
N LEU A 104 0.76 13.01 -17.00
CA LEU A 104 0.45 12.37 -18.27
C LEU A 104 -0.85 11.53 -18.22
N GLY A 105 -1.65 11.71 -17.16
CA GLY A 105 -2.87 10.96 -16.92
C GLY A 105 -2.75 9.97 -15.75
N PRO A 106 -3.88 9.39 -15.30
CA PRO A 106 -3.90 8.43 -14.22
C PRO A 106 -3.30 7.07 -14.64
N TRP A 107 -2.91 6.25 -13.66
CA TRP A 107 -2.42 4.89 -13.89
C TRP A 107 -3.52 3.98 -14.46
N ALA A 108 -4.73 4.09 -13.92
CA ALA A 108 -5.92 3.43 -14.44
C ALA A 108 -7.13 4.37 -14.33
N GLY A 109 -8.19 4.12 -15.10
CA GLY A 109 -9.30 5.07 -15.25
C GLY A 109 -9.15 5.97 -16.47
N GLY A 110 -9.70 7.18 -16.41
CA GLY A 110 -9.61 8.22 -17.44
C GLY A 110 -10.46 7.96 -18.69
N ARG A 111 -11.44 7.05 -18.61
CA ARG A 111 -12.33 6.68 -19.74
C ARG A 111 -13.73 7.30 -19.64
N THR A 112 -13.99 8.04 -18.57
CA THR A 112 -15.24 8.72 -18.25
C THR A 112 -14.98 10.21 -18.06
N GLU A 113 -16.00 11.06 -18.22
CA GLU A 113 -15.87 12.50 -17.95
C GLU A 113 -15.69 12.81 -16.45
N SER A 114 -16.10 11.90 -15.57
CA SER A 114 -15.84 12.00 -14.12
C SER A 114 -14.49 11.41 -13.74
N LYS A 115 -13.77 12.12 -12.85
CA LYS A 115 -12.48 11.69 -12.26
C LYS A 115 -12.63 10.59 -11.21
N ASP A 116 -13.85 10.18 -10.88
CA ASP A 116 -14.13 9.29 -9.75
C ASP A 116 -13.58 7.87 -9.95
N ASP A 117 -13.26 7.49 -11.19
CA ASP A 117 -12.65 6.20 -11.54
C ASP A 117 -11.13 6.28 -11.77
N ASP A 118 -10.52 7.45 -11.59
CA ASP A 118 -9.09 7.67 -11.82
C ASP A 118 -8.27 7.15 -10.64
N ILE A 119 -7.32 6.27 -10.95
CA ILE A 119 -6.38 5.71 -9.99
C ILE A 119 -5.02 6.36 -10.24
N SER A 120 -4.52 7.07 -9.23
CA SER A 120 -3.23 7.78 -9.28
C SER A 120 -2.05 6.80 -9.39
N HIS A 121 -1.00 7.20 -10.11
CA HIS A 121 0.29 6.51 -10.09
C HIS A 121 0.95 6.50 -8.71
N SER A 122 0.61 7.44 -7.81
CA SER A 122 1.11 7.45 -6.42
C SER A 122 0.67 6.22 -5.63
N GLU A 123 -0.43 5.58 -6.04
CA GLU A 123 -0.92 4.34 -5.43
C GLU A 123 0.04 3.17 -5.60
N ILE A 124 0.90 3.21 -6.62
CA ILE A 124 1.94 2.19 -6.82
C ILE A 124 2.98 2.25 -5.70
N PHE A 125 3.42 3.46 -5.33
CA PHE A 125 4.38 3.63 -4.25
C PHE A 125 3.75 3.32 -2.90
N ALA A 126 2.56 3.84 -2.63
CA ALA A 126 1.85 3.58 -1.38
C ALA A 126 1.57 2.08 -1.19
N SER A 127 1.10 1.39 -2.24
CA SER A 127 0.89 -0.06 -2.22
C SER A 127 2.19 -0.86 -2.09
N HIS A 128 3.32 -0.35 -2.59
CA HIS A 128 4.63 -0.97 -2.39
C HIS A 128 5.04 -0.94 -0.91
N ILE A 129 4.83 0.20 -0.24
CA ILE A 129 5.04 0.29 1.21
C ILE A 129 4.02 -0.58 1.97
N GLU A 130 2.75 -0.59 1.57
CA GLU A 130 1.70 -1.46 2.12
C GLU A 130 2.13 -2.93 2.10
N ASN A 131 2.62 -3.42 0.96
CA ASN A 131 3.06 -4.81 0.81
C ASN A 131 4.33 -5.13 1.60
N LYS A 132 5.24 -4.17 1.80
CA LYS A 132 6.36 -4.35 2.74
C LYS A 132 5.87 -4.51 4.18
N LEU A 133 4.95 -3.64 4.63
CA LEU A 133 4.35 -3.73 5.97
C LEU A 133 3.61 -5.06 6.16
N ARG A 134 2.84 -5.50 5.16
CA ARG A 134 2.18 -6.81 5.17
C ARG A 134 3.18 -7.95 5.31
N ALA A 135 4.26 -7.93 4.53
CA ALA A 135 5.28 -8.98 4.56
C ALA A 135 5.99 -9.07 5.92
N GLU A 136 6.35 -7.93 6.52
CA GLU A 136 6.98 -7.86 7.85
C GLU A 136 6.10 -8.47 8.94
N ASN A 137 4.78 -8.22 8.84
CA ASN A 137 3.76 -8.69 9.77
C ASN A 137 3.15 -10.05 9.41
N GLY A 138 3.67 -10.76 8.40
CA GLY A 138 3.18 -12.08 8.00
C GLY A 138 1.75 -12.09 7.44
N LEU A 139 1.28 -10.95 6.91
CA LEU A 139 -0.03 -10.81 6.28
C LEU A 139 0.04 -11.18 4.78
N PRO A 140 -1.04 -11.71 4.20
CA PRO A 140 -1.15 -11.87 2.75
C PRO A 140 -0.94 -10.53 2.03
N LEU A 141 -0.10 -10.54 0.99
CA LEU A 141 0.19 -9.36 0.16
C LEU A 141 -0.99 -9.02 -0.75
N ARG A 142 -1.21 -7.73 -1.00
CA ARG A 142 -2.19 -7.19 -1.97
C ARG A 142 -1.69 -7.38 -3.40
N VAL A 143 -2.53 -7.98 -4.23
CA VAL A 143 -2.18 -8.43 -5.60
C VAL A 143 -2.48 -7.37 -6.65
N SER A 144 -3.61 -6.68 -6.52
CA SER A 144 -3.97 -5.53 -7.36
C SER A 144 -4.48 -4.39 -6.48
N TYR A 145 -4.26 -3.15 -6.93
CA TYR A 145 -4.82 -2.00 -6.25
C TYR A 145 -6.36 -2.00 -6.41
N GLY A 146 -6.82 -2.08 -7.65
CA GLY A 146 -8.25 -2.14 -7.93
C GLY A 146 -8.86 -3.48 -7.55
N TYR A 147 -10.19 -3.48 -7.43
CA TYR A 147 -11.02 -4.67 -7.27
C TYR A 147 -12.00 -4.76 -8.44
N ASN A 148 -12.03 -5.90 -9.12
CA ASN A 148 -12.96 -6.19 -10.21
C ASN A 148 -13.91 -7.34 -9.83
N PRO A 149 -15.13 -7.06 -9.34
CA PRO A 149 -16.08 -8.11 -8.93
C PRO A 149 -16.48 -9.07 -10.06
N ASN A 150 -16.28 -8.68 -11.33
CA ASN A 150 -16.58 -9.52 -12.50
C ASN A 150 -15.46 -10.51 -12.82
N ASN A 151 -14.26 -10.35 -12.25
CA ASN A 151 -13.17 -11.30 -12.44
C ASN A 151 -13.33 -12.52 -11.51
N LYS A 152 -14.06 -13.52 -11.96
CA LYS A 152 -14.26 -14.78 -11.21
C LYS A 152 -13.07 -15.72 -11.25
N VAL A 153 -12.24 -15.63 -12.29
CA VAL A 153 -11.06 -16.50 -12.47
C VAL A 153 -10.00 -16.21 -11.41
N ALA A 154 -9.82 -14.93 -11.07
CA ALA A 154 -8.83 -14.48 -10.11
C ALA A 154 -9.46 -13.79 -8.88
N ASN A 155 -10.67 -14.22 -8.49
CA ASN A 155 -11.39 -13.75 -7.30
C ASN A 155 -11.28 -12.24 -7.03
N GLY A 156 -11.64 -11.41 -8.00
CA GLY A 156 -11.65 -9.95 -7.81
C GLY A 156 -10.40 -9.20 -8.24
N VAL A 157 -9.33 -9.88 -8.67
CA VAL A 157 -8.11 -9.20 -9.14
C VAL A 157 -8.39 -8.29 -10.34
N HIS A 158 -7.89 -7.06 -10.26
CA HIS A 158 -8.01 -6.06 -11.32
C HIS A 158 -6.75 -5.99 -12.17
N LEU A 159 -6.82 -6.53 -13.39
CA LEU A 159 -5.68 -6.72 -14.29
C LEU A 159 -4.89 -5.43 -14.60
N GLN A 160 -5.58 -4.30 -14.80
CA GLN A 160 -4.90 -3.04 -15.15
C GLN A 160 -4.08 -2.48 -13.98
N THR A 161 -4.45 -2.82 -12.74
CA THR A 161 -3.80 -2.32 -11.53
C THR A 161 -3.10 -3.41 -10.73
N MET A 162 -2.61 -4.44 -11.43
CA MET A 162 -1.76 -5.47 -10.86
C MET A 162 -0.53 -4.84 -10.21
N LEU A 163 -0.19 -5.28 -9.01
CA LEU A 163 0.96 -4.82 -8.23
C LEU A 163 2.08 -5.86 -8.21
N ILE A 164 1.71 -7.14 -8.06
CA ILE A 164 2.62 -8.26 -7.83
C ILE A 164 2.17 -9.54 -8.53
N ASP A 165 3.07 -10.50 -8.68
CA ASP A 165 2.73 -11.88 -9.04
C ASP A 165 2.35 -12.75 -7.82
N SER A 166 2.07 -14.04 -8.04
CA SER A 166 1.63 -14.97 -6.96
C SER A 166 2.69 -15.18 -5.88
N THR A 167 3.96 -15.03 -6.25
CA THR A 167 5.11 -15.28 -5.38
C THR A 167 5.60 -14.02 -4.66
N GLY A 168 4.91 -12.89 -4.85
CA GLY A 168 5.25 -11.63 -4.21
C GLY A 168 6.33 -10.83 -4.93
N ASN A 169 6.55 -11.04 -6.23
CA ASN A 169 7.44 -10.17 -7.00
C ASN A 169 6.69 -8.93 -7.50
N SER A 170 7.26 -7.76 -7.24
CA SER A 170 6.72 -6.48 -7.69
C SER A 170 6.82 -6.29 -9.21
N ILE A 171 5.75 -5.80 -9.83
CA ILE A 171 5.78 -5.32 -11.21
C ILE A 171 6.64 -4.04 -11.30
N TYR A 172 6.52 -3.15 -10.31
CA TYR A 172 7.02 -1.78 -10.39
C TYR A 172 8.37 -1.55 -9.72
N PHE A 173 8.94 -2.52 -9.03
CA PHE A 173 10.20 -2.35 -8.31
C PHE A 173 11.16 -3.51 -8.61
N ASN A 174 12.43 -3.18 -8.89
CA ASN A 174 13.47 -4.20 -9.08
C ASN A 174 14.03 -4.72 -7.75
N ASN A 175 14.90 -5.71 -7.81
CA ASN A 175 15.55 -6.31 -6.65
C ASN A 175 16.43 -5.33 -5.82
N TYR A 176 16.72 -4.14 -6.34
CA TYR A 176 17.42 -3.05 -5.63
C TYR A 176 16.45 -2.02 -5.04
N GLY A 177 15.13 -2.20 -5.19
CA GLY A 177 14.11 -1.27 -4.73
C GLY A 177 13.92 -0.04 -5.63
N GLN A 178 14.50 -0.05 -6.85
CA GLN A 178 14.33 1.06 -7.79
C GLN A 178 12.99 0.95 -8.51
N ASN A 179 12.30 2.08 -8.65
CA ASN A 179 11.04 2.19 -9.38
C ASN A 179 11.27 1.96 -10.89
N LEU A 180 10.47 1.09 -11.48
CA LEU A 180 10.52 0.65 -12.88
C LEU A 180 9.37 1.20 -13.72
N GLN A 181 8.54 2.12 -13.24
CA GLN A 181 7.36 2.62 -13.97
C GLN A 181 7.66 3.06 -15.41
N THR A 182 8.82 3.68 -15.66
CA THR A 182 9.26 4.11 -17.00
C THR A 182 9.98 3.01 -17.81
N GLN A 183 10.20 1.85 -17.20
CA GLN A 183 10.96 0.71 -17.74
C GLN A 183 10.15 -0.59 -17.75
N LEU A 184 8.84 -0.50 -17.50
CA LEU A 184 7.96 -1.67 -17.52
C LEU A 184 7.99 -2.32 -18.89
N LYS A 185 8.13 -3.65 -18.89
CA LYS A 185 8.07 -4.39 -20.14
C LYS A 185 6.61 -4.54 -20.56
N PRO A 186 6.30 -4.44 -21.85
CA PRO A 186 4.99 -4.82 -22.36
C PRO A 186 4.62 -6.22 -21.86
N GLY A 187 3.47 -6.33 -21.21
CA GLY A 187 2.96 -7.60 -20.69
C GLY A 187 3.37 -7.96 -19.26
N ASP A 188 4.17 -7.15 -18.54
CA ASP A 188 4.52 -7.47 -17.13
C ASP A 188 3.29 -7.70 -16.24
N ALA A 189 2.28 -6.82 -16.34
CA ALA A 189 1.02 -6.98 -15.60
C ALA A 189 0.25 -8.24 -16.02
N LEU A 190 0.25 -8.56 -17.32
CA LEU A 190 -0.40 -9.77 -17.84
C LEU A 190 0.32 -11.04 -17.39
N ASN A 191 1.66 -11.03 -17.37
CA ASN A 191 2.47 -12.15 -16.90
C ASN A 191 2.29 -12.39 -15.41
N ALA A 192 2.28 -11.32 -14.60
CA ALA A 192 1.96 -11.41 -13.18
C ALA A 192 0.55 -11.98 -12.93
N TYR A 193 -0.42 -11.56 -13.75
CA TYR A 193 -1.78 -12.09 -13.69
C TYR A 193 -1.84 -13.58 -14.07
N TYR A 194 -1.16 -13.98 -15.15
CA TYR A 194 -1.10 -15.40 -15.55
C TYR A 194 -0.42 -16.26 -14.49
N ASP A 195 0.65 -15.77 -13.88
CA ASP A 195 1.27 -16.44 -12.74
C ASP A 195 0.29 -16.58 -11.56
N TYR A 196 -0.43 -15.50 -11.23
CA TYR A 196 -1.46 -15.51 -10.18
C TYR A 196 -2.55 -16.56 -10.38
N ILE A 197 -3.00 -16.80 -11.61
CA ILE A 197 -4.00 -17.83 -11.92
C ILE A 197 -3.39 -19.22 -12.20
N GLY A 198 -2.08 -19.40 -12.01
CA GLY A 198 -1.39 -20.68 -12.17
C GLY A 198 -1.07 -21.07 -13.62
N CYS A 199 -1.14 -20.14 -14.56
CA CYS A 199 -0.82 -20.36 -15.99
C CYS A 199 0.50 -19.70 -16.44
N GLY A 200 1.14 -18.94 -15.56
CA GLY A 200 2.34 -18.16 -15.87
C GLY A 200 3.59 -18.65 -15.14
N GLN A 201 4.59 -17.79 -15.10
CA GLN A 201 5.82 -17.99 -14.33
C GLN A 201 6.12 -16.71 -13.53
N PRO A 202 6.77 -16.84 -12.36
CA PRO A 202 7.12 -15.69 -11.56
C PRO A 202 8.00 -14.69 -12.30
N LEU A 203 7.76 -13.41 -12.06
CA LEU A 203 8.57 -12.32 -12.59
C LEU A 203 10.00 -12.40 -12.03
N LYS A 204 10.99 -12.24 -12.92
CA LYS A 204 12.41 -12.28 -12.54
C LYS A 204 13.00 -10.88 -12.37
N GLY A 205 14.03 -10.77 -11.52
CA GLY A 205 14.76 -9.51 -11.29
C GLY A 205 13.94 -8.43 -10.58
N ARG A 206 12.90 -8.83 -9.85
CA ARG A 206 11.95 -7.94 -9.18
C ARG A 206 12.20 -7.87 -7.68
N TYR A 207 11.63 -6.86 -7.04
CA TYR A 207 11.56 -6.79 -5.59
C TYR A 207 10.59 -7.88 -5.10
N ASN A 208 11.11 -8.86 -4.36
CA ASN A 208 10.27 -9.87 -3.71
C ASN A 208 10.00 -9.46 -2.26
N TYR A 209 8.73 -9.25 -1.89
CA TYR A 209 8.39 -8.76 -0.55
C TYR A 209 8.68 -9.81 0.54
N TYR A 210 8.41 -11.09 0.28
CA TYR A 210 8.67 -12.16 1.25
C TYR A 210 10.17 -12.36 1.51
N ASP A 211 10.99 -12.32 0.46
CA ASP A 211 12.44 -12.50 0.61
C ASP A 211 13.09 -11.33 1.36
N ASN A 212 12.60 -10.11 1.14
CA ASN A 212 13.15 -8.94 1.84
C ASN A 212 12.67 -8.86 3.30
N ALA A 213 11.43 -9.22 3.61
CA ALA A 213 10.97 -9.28 5.01
C ALA A 213 11.68 -10.36 5.85
N LYS A 214 12.19 -11.44 5.23
CA LYS A 214 13.01 -12.44 5.94
C LYS A 214 14.39 -11.92 6.33
N LYS A 215 14.94 -10.94 5.60
CA LYS A 215 16.29 -10.40 5.86
C LYS A 215 16.33 -9.48 7.08
N THR A 216 15.21 -8.85 7.43
CA THR A 216 15.10 -7.86 8.49
C THR A 216 14.92 -8.48 9.88
N LYS A 217 14.56 -9.76 9.99
CA LYS A 217 14.36 -10.48 11.27
C LYS A 217 15.65 -11.09 11.85
N LYS A 218 16.81 -10.44 11.68
CA LYS A 218 18.11 -10.94 12.18
C LYS A 218 18.60 -10.18 13.40
#